data_AF-A0A496TLG5-F1
#
_entry.id   AF-A0A496TLG5-F1
#
_cell.length_a   1.000
_cell.length_b   1.000
_cell.length_c   1.000
_cell.angle_alpha   90.00
_cell.angle_beta   90.00
_cell.angle_gamma   90.00
#
_symmetry.space_group_name_H-M   'P 1'
#
loop_
_entity.id
_entity.type
_entity.pdbx_description
1 polymer ?
#
loop_
_entity_poly.entity_id
_entity_poly.type
_entity_poly.pdbx_seq_one_letter_code
_entity_poly.pdbx_strand_id
1 'polypeptide(L)'
;MSDSKLSVLLEYVRNVVLAGIFLFIACSESQDTHHSSVDSTDTSDTETVQFVDVAAEVGVTFKHTNAATGRYWYLESYGSGAAFFDYDNDGDLDIYLLNGAPLPGYDPQEKLTNVLYRNNGDGTFTDVTEIAGVGDTGYGMGCAIADYDNDGDQDLYVTNFRANVFYRNNGDGTFTDITQEAGVGDTLWSTSCTFVDYDNDGFLDLYVDSYVDYSFAKDKKCTHRGIRSYCDPDEYPGIPDVLYHNDGDGTFTNVTKSAGVYNPLGKGLGVVCGDY
;
A
#
# COMPACT_ATOMS: atom_id res chain seq x y z
N MET A 1 43.26 -25.55 -10.48
CA MET A 1 42.19 -24.55 -10.70
C MET A 1 41.08 -24.86 -9.70
N SER A 2 41.43 -24.66 -8.44
CA SER A 2 40.56 -24.55 -7.26
C SER A 2 40.61 -23.07 -6.83
N ASP A 3 39.72 -22.68 -5.91
CA ASP A 3 39.86 -21.49 -5.04
C ASP A 3 39.40 -20.10 -5.54
N SER A 4 38.25 -19.97 -6.19
CA SER A 4 37.65 -18.62 -6.32
C SER A 4 36.12 -18.49 -6.25
N LYS A 5 35.37 -19.58 -6.07
CA LYS A 5 33.91 -19.52 -5.89
C LYS A 5 33.40 -19.99 -4.52
N LEU A 6 34.28 -20.52 -3.66
CA LEU A 6 33.92 -20.98 -2.31
C LEU A 6 34.24 -19.93 -1.22
N SER A 7 35.03 -18.90 -1.53
CA SER A 7 35.44 -17.87 -0.58
C SER A 7 34.38 -16.78 -0.33
N VAL A 8 33.48 -16.53 -1.29
CA VAL A 8 32.44 -15.49 -1.14
C VAL A 8 31.23 -15.98 -0.34
N LEU A 9 30.94 -17.29 -0.37
CA LEU A 9 29.84 -17.89 0.40
C LEU A 9 30.17 -18.11 1.90
N LEU A 10 31.45 -18.16 2.26
CA LEU A 10 31.90 -18.37 3.65
C LEU A 10 32.06 -17.07 4.45
N GLU A 11 32.09 -15.91 3.79
CA GLU A 11 32.22 -14.60 4.46
C GLU A 11 30.84 -14.01 4.86
N TYR A 12 29.77 -14.37 4.13
CA TYR A 12 28.40 -13.93 4.43
C TYR A 12 27.75 -14.71 5.60
N VAL A 13 28.08 -16.01 5.73
CA VAL A 13 27.58 -16.86 6.85
C VAL A 13 28.28 -16.52 8.18
N ARG A 14 29.45 -15.85 8.15
CA ARG A 14 30.18 -15.44 9.35
C ARG A 14 29.59 -14.19 10.02
N ASN A 15 28.84 -13.36 9.30
CA ASN A 15 28.24 -12.12 9.85
C ASN A 15 26.81 -12.28 10.36
N VAL A 16 26.15 -13.40 10.10
CA VAL A 16 24.76 -13.65 10.56
C VAL A 16 24.69 -14.52 11.83
N VAL A 17 25.81 -15.09 12.29
CA VAL A 17 25.85 -15.99 13.47
C VAL A 17 26.41 -15.31 14.74
N LEU A 18 26.77 -14.02 14.70
CA LEU A 18 27.39 -13.29 15.81
C LEU A 18 26.45 -12.40 16.64
N ALA A 19 25.13 -12.40 16.37
CA ALA A 19 24.15 -11.61 17.12
C ALA A 19 23.23 -12.45 18.04
N GLY A 20 23.55 -13.72 18.28
CA GLY A 20 22.81 -14.59 19.19
C GLY A 20 23.74 -15.29 20.15
N ILE A 21 23.39 -15.25 21.44
CA ILE A 21 24.04 -15.87 22.62
C ILE A 21 24.88 -14.87 23.43
N PHE A 22 24.29 -14.33 24.51
CA PHE A 22 24.83 -14.49 25.86
C PHE A 22 23.77 -14.06 26.90
N LEU A 23 23.11 -15.05 27.51
CA LEU A 23 22.39 -14.91 28.77
C LEU A 23 22.81 -16.06 29.67
N PHE A 24 23.71 -15.83 30.64
CA PHE A 24 23.83 -16.65 31.85
C PHE A 24 24.49 -15.85 32.99
N ILE A 25 23.64 -15.54 33.97
CA ILE A 25 23.80 -15.36 35.43
C ILE A 25 25.21 -15.54 36.03
N ALA A 26 25.63 -14.58 36.86
CA ALA A 26 26.41 -14.84 38.06
C ALA A 26 26.12 -13.82 39.17
N CYS A 27 25.62 -14.30 40.31
CA CYS A 27 25.62 -13.60 41.60
C CYS A 27 26.89 -14.00 42.38
N SER A 28 27.57 -13.04 43.01
CA SER A 28 28.19 -13.21 44.34
C SER A 28 28.66 -11.86 44.91
N GLU A 29 28.27 -11.55 46.15
CA GLU A 29 28.80 -10.46 46.98
C GLU A 29 30.17 -10.82 47.57
N SER A 30 31.10 -9.86 47.67
CA SER A 30 31.68 -9.38 48.96
C SER A 30 32.89 -8.46 48.75
N GLN A 31 33.13 -7.65 49.78
CA GLN A 31 33.89 -6.39 49.87
C GLN A 31 35.42 -6.54 49.80
N ASP A 32 36.15 -5.53 49.29
CA ASP A 32 36.95 -4.60 50.14
C ASP A 32 37.88 -3.61 49.36
N THR A 33 37.80 -2.35 49.81
CA THR A 33 38.83 -1.29 49.94
C THR A 33 39.64 -0.71 48.75
N HIS A 34 39.48 0.61 48.59
CA HIS A 34 40.45 1.67 48.23
C HIS A 34 41.25 1.59 46.91
N HIS A 35 40.85 2.39 45.91
CA HIS A 35 41.76 3.39 45.30
C HIS A 35 41.05 4.42 44.40
N SER A 36 41.50 5.68 44.54
CA SER A 36 41.44 6.83 43.62
C SER A 36 40.16 7.10 42.82
N SER A 37 39.57 8.27 43.08
CA SER A 37 38.64 8.97 42.21
C SER A 37 39.25 9.18 40.81
N VAL A 38 38.81 8.37 39.85
CA VAL A 38 38.87 8.73 38.43
C VAL A 38 37.47 9.19 38.07
N ASP A 39 37.38 10.46 37.70
CA ASP A 39 36.21 11.08 37.11
C ASP A 39 35.91 10.38 35.79
N SER A 40 34.89 9.51 35.79
CA SER A 40 34.33 8.93 34.57
C SER A 40 32.87 9.32 34.51
N THR A 41 32.61 10.57 34.13
CA THR A 41 31.35 10.93 33.48
C THR A 41 31.32 10.25 32.12
N ASP A 42 31.01 8.95 32.13
CA ASP A 42 30.53 8.26 30.93
C ASP A 42 29.05 8.60 30.77
N THR A 43 28.78 9.84 30.35
CA THR A 43 27.48 10.22 29.84
C THR A 43 27.38 9.68 28.43
N SER A 44 27.08 8.38 28.33
CA SER A 44 26.44 7.86 27.13
C SER A 44 25.05 8.48 27.06
N ASP A 45 24.98 9.70 26.51
CA ASP A 45 23.74 10.27 26.01
C ASP A 45 23.28 9.33 24.89
N THR A 46 22.45 8.36 25.26
CA THR A 46 21.64 7.62 24.30
C THR A 46 20.73 8.66 23.66
N GLU A 47 21.12 9.18 22.50
CA GLU A 47 20.25 10.04 21.69
C GLU A 47 18.96 9.27 21.42
N THR A 48 17.94 9.61 22.18
CA THR A 48 16.61 9.00 22.06
C THR A 48 15.99 9.48 20.77
N VAL A 49 15.85 8.60 19.78
CA VAL A 49 15.08 8.87 18.56
C VAL A 49 13.67 9.31 18.94
N GLN A 50 13.24 10.48 18.45
CA GLN A 50 11.90 11.02 18.63
C GLN A 50 11.17 11.01 17.28
N PHE A 51 9.92 10.54 17.28
CA PHE A 51 9.02 10.75 16.16
C PHE A 51 8.18 12.00 16.42
N VAL A 52 8.13 12.90 15.45
CA VAL A 52 7.38 14.15 15.53
C VAL A 52 6.47 14.24 14.32
N ASP A 53 5.22 14.63 14.54
CA ASP A 53 4.29 14.90 13.44
C ASP A 53 4.62 16.26 12.82
N VAL A 54 5.01 16.25 11.55
CA VAL A 54 5.34 17.43 10.75
C VAL A 54 4.41 17.62 9.56
N ALA A 55 3.36 16.80 9.42
CA ALA A 55 2.56 16.74 8.19
C ALA A 55 2.03 18.12 7.76
N ALA A 56 1.39 18.84 8.70
CA ALA A 56 0.87 20.18 8.43
C ALA A 56 1.97 21.23 8.19
N GLU A 57 3.15 21.08 8.80
CA GLU A 57 4.30 21.97 8.60
C GLU A 57 4.86 21.85 7.18
N VAL A 58 4.90 20.62 6.66
CA VAL A 58 5.42 20.34 5.31
C VAL A 58 4.36 20.43 4.21
N GLY A 59 3.13 20.86 4.52
CA GLY A 59 2.06 21.06 3.53
C GLY A 59 1.17 19.84 3.26
N VAL A 60 1.38 18.72 3.97
CA VAL A 60 0.51 17.53 3.91
C VAL A 60 -0.64 17.69 4.90
N THR A 61 -1.83 18.02 4.40
CA THR A 61 -3.02 18.32 5.23
C THR A 61 -4.14 17.29 5.08
N PHE A 62 -3.87 16.19 4.39
CA PHE A 62 -4.82 15.13 4.10
C PHE A 62 -5.45 14.55 5.37
N LYS A 63 -6.75 14.27 5.29
CA LYS A 63 -7.50 13.58 6.34
C LYS A 63 -8.30 12.43 5.76
N HIS A 64 -7.92 11.22 6.14
CA HIS A 64 -8.69 10.02 5.82
C HIS A 64 -10.04 10.02 6.54
N THR A 65 -11.07 9.55 5.85
CA THR A 65 -12.40 9.33 6.40
C THR A 65 -12.94 7.96 6.00
N ASN A 66 -13.20 7.09 6.97
CA ASN A 66 -13.85 5.79 6.73
C ASN A 66 -15.40 5.85 6.69
N ALA A 67 -15.96 7.05 6.85
CA ALA A 67 -17.40 7.37 6.85
C ALA A 67 -18.23 6.64 7.93
N ALA A 68 -17.63 6.36 9.08
CA ALA A 68 -18.30 5.71 10.20
C ALA A 68 -19.42 6.56 10.82
N THR A 69 -20.57 5.92 11.07
CA THR A 69 -21.77 6.55 11.69
C THR A 69 -22.24 5.82 12.94
N GLY A 70 -21.52 4.77 13.37
CA GLY A 70 -21.99 3.84 14.39
C GLY A 70 -22.98 2.79 13.87
N ARG A 71 -23.24 2.76 12.55
CA ARG A 71 -24.02 1.70 11.89
C ARG A 71 -23.24 0.39 11.75
N TYR A 72 -21.91 0.47 11.78
CA TYR A 72 -20.96 -0.61 11.54
C TYR A 72 -21.19 -1.23 10.16
N TRP A 73 -21.19 -0.39 9.11
CA TRP A 73 -21.08 -0.90 7.74
C TRP A 73 -19.77 -1.66 7.59
N TYR A 74 -19.79 -2.73 6.79
CA TYR A 74 -18.62 -3.60 6.73
C TYR A 74 -17.36 -2.90 6.20
N LEU A 75 -17.52 -1.91 5.29
CA LEU A 75 -16.39 -1.13 4.79
C LEU A 75 -15.69 -0.29 5.87
N GLU A 76 -16.39 0.14 6.93
CA GLU A 76 -15.81 1.05 7.94
C GLU A 76 -14.60 0.43 8.66
N SER A 77 -14.44 -0.89 8.62
CA SER A 77 -13.29 -1.60 9.20
C SER A 77 -12.06 -1.69 8.29
N TYR A 78 -12.13 -1.17 7.07
CA TYR A 78 -11.04 -1.19 6.09
C TYR A 78 -10.45 0.21 5.94
N GLY A 79 -9.12 0.28 5.91
CA GLY A 79 -8.37 1.49 5.62
C GLY A 79 -8.16 1.68 4.13
N SER A 80 -7.44 2.75 3.79
CA SER A 80 -7.06 3.08 2.42
C SER A 80 -5.55 3.04 2.26
N GLY A 81 -5.09 2.79 1.03
CA GLY A 81 -3.69 2.71 0.66
C GLY A 81 -3.03 4.07 0.42
N ALA A 82 -1.74 3.99 0.09
CA ALA A 82 -0.92 5.12 -0.31
C ALA A 82 0.17 4.64 -1.29
N ALA A 83 0.69 5.55 -2.12
CA ALA A 83 1.85 5.31 -2.97
C ALA A 83 2.84 6.47 -2.85
N PHE A 84 4.12 6.12 -3.01
CA PHE A 84 5.20 7.07 -3.28
C PHE A 84 5.71 6.79 -4.70
N PHE A 85 5.79 7.82 -5.53
CA PHE A 85 6.23 7.71 -6.93
C PHE A 85 6.61 9.09 -7.45
N ASP A 86 7.38 9.15 -8.53
CA ASP A 86 7.84 10.40 -9.14
C ASP A 86 6.91 10.70 -10.33
N TYR A 87 5.82 11.46 -10.09
CA TYR A 87 4.76 11.59 -11.09
C TYR A 87 5.10 12.58 -12.21
N ASP A 88 6.04 13.50 -11.98
CA ASP A 88 6.48 14.50 -12.96
C ASP A 88 7.94 14.33 -13.42
N ASN A 89 8.55 13.19 -13.08
CA ASN A 89 9.89 12.77 -13.51
C ASN A 89 10.98 13.78 -13.12
N ASP A 90 10.83 14.43 -11.96
CA ASP A 90 11.77 15.43 -11.45
C ASP A 90 12.85 14.85 -10.52
N GLY A 91 12.73 13.56 -10.17
CA GLY A 91 13.65 12.80 -9.35
C GLY A 91 13.30 12.77 -7.86
N ASP A 92 12.25 13.47 -7.42
CA ASP A 92 11.75 13.46 -6.06
C ASP A 92 10.48 12.59 -5.95
N LEU A 93 10.37 11.81 -4.86
CA LEU A 93 9.16 11.01 -4.64
C LEU A 93 8.02 11.90 -4.11
N ASP A 94 6.90 11.83 -4.81
CA ASP A 94 5.61 12.41 -4.47
C ASP A 94 4.75 11.47 -3.64
N ILE A 95 3.56 11.93 -3.22
CA ILE A 95 2.67 11.15 -2.34
C ILE A 95 1.26 11.12 -2.92
N TYR A 96 0.74 9.93 -3.17
CA TYR A 96 -0.67 9.70 -3.44
C TYR A 96 -1.35 9.03 -2.25
N LEU A 97 -2.43 9.63 -1.75
CA LEU A 97 -3.18 9.15 -0.58
C LEU A 97 -4.63 8.87 -0.96
N LEU A 98 -5.09 7.66 -0.64
CA LEU A 98 -6.45 7.22 -0.93
C LEU A 98 -7.38 7.56 0.23
N ASN A 99 -8.59 7.98 -0.08
CA ASN A 99 -9.62 8.31 0.90
C ASN A 99 -10.78 7.30 0.86
N GLY A 100 -11.64 7.35 1.87
CA GLY A 100 -12.93 6.69 1.78
C GLY A 100 -13.93 7.53 0.98
N ALA A 101 -15.14 6.99 0.85
CA ALA A 101 -16.27 7.65 0.21
C ALA A 101 -17.48 7.73 1.16
N PRO A 102 -18.47 8.59 0.88
CA PRO A 102 -19.69 8.63 1.66
C PRO A 102 -20.40 7.27 1.71
N LEU A 103 -20.73 6.81 2.92
CA LEU A 103 -21.53 5.61 3.16
C LEU A 103 -22.98 5.99 3.50
N PRO A 104 -23.96 5.08 3.37
CA PRO A 104 -25.34 5.38 3.70
C PRO A 104 -25.49 5.91 5.14
N GLY A 105 -26.04 7.11 5.27
CA GLY A 105 -26.21 7.80 6.56
C GLY A 105 -25.05 8.73 6.95
N TYR A 106 -24.00 8.82 6.15
CA TYR A 106 -22.90 9.77 6.31
C TYR A 106 -22.98 10.85 5.24
N ASP A 107 -22.99 12.11 5.66
CA ASP A 107 -23.06 13.29 4.80
C ASP A 107 -21.88 14.22 5.14
N PRO A 108 -20.73 14.11 4.44
CA PRO A 108 -19.57 14.91 4.74
C PRO A 108 -19.79 16.37 4.34
N GLN A 109 -19.21 17.29 5.11
CA GLN A 109 -19.24 18.71 4.78
C GLN A 109 -18.31 19.04 3.60
N GLU A 110 -17.22 18.27 3.45
CA GLU A 110 -16.24 18.42 2.39
C GLU A 110 -16.27 17.20 1.48
N LYS A 111 -15.91 17.39 0.21
CA LYS A 111 -15.80 16.29 -0.75
C LYS A 111 -14.68 15.35 -0.30
N LEU A 112 -15.00 14.07 -0.12
CA LEU A 112 -13.97 13.04 0.09
C LEU A 112 -13.35 12.70 -1.26
N THR A 113 -12.04 12.86 -1.36
CA THR A 113 -11.25 12.63 -2.58
C THR A 113 -9.90 12.08 -2.19
N ASN A 114 -9.33 11.25 -3.06
CA ASN A 114 -7.90 10.95 -3.05
C ASN A 114 -7.11 12.23 -3.32
N VAL A 115 -5.85 12.27 -2.88
CA VAL A 115 -4.99 13.46 -2.98
C VAL A 115 -3.61 13.09 -3.51
N LEU A 116 -3.11 13.86 -4.47
CA LEU A 116 -1.72 13.84 -4.94
C LEU A 116 -0.97 15.08 -4.42
N TYR A 117 0.10 14.84 -3.70
CA TYR A 117 1.04 15.86 -3.24
C TYR A 117 2.33 15.80 -4.02
N ARG A 118 2.65 16.86 -4.76
CA ARG A 118 3.97 17.03 -5.37
C ARG A 118 4.99 17.40 -4.31
N ASN A 119 6.14 16.75 -4.30
CA ASN A 119 7.31 17.14 -3.54
C ASN A 119 7.98 18.36 -4.17
N ASN A 120 8.27 19.40 -3.39
CA ASN A 120 8.88 20.63 -3.91
C ASN A 120 10.42 20.60 -3.93
N GLY A 121 11.04 19.47 -3.56
CA GLY A 121 12.51 19.30 -3.48
C GLY A 121 13.17 20.01 -2.28
N ASP A 122 12.37 20.65 -1.42
CA ASP A 122 12.82 21.36 -0.22
C ASP A 122 12.26 20.77 1.09
N GLY A 123 11.67 19.58 1.00
CA GLY A 123 11.02 18.88 2.11
C GLY A 123 9.58 19.35 2.36
N THR A 124 9.02 20.22 1.51
CA THR A 124 7.61 20.59 1.52
C THR A 124 6.85 19.96 0.36
N PHE A 125 5.53 19.94 0.48
CA PHE A 125 4.61 19.33 -0.48
C PHE A 125 3.52 20.30 -0.91
N THR A 126 3.03 20.14 -2.14
CA THR A 126 1.92 20.92 -2.69
C THR A 126 0.85 20.00 -3.23
N ASP A 127 -0.40 20.21 -2.81
CA ASP A 127 -1.54 19.49 -3.36
C ASP A 127 -1.73 19.90 -4.83
N VAL A 128 -1.56 18.94 -5.74
CA VAL A 128 -1.71 19.11 -7.19
C VAL A 128 -2.88 18.31 -7.74
N THR A 129 -3.72 17.74 -6.88
CA THR A 129 -4.78 16.77 -7.23
C THR A 129 -5.70 17.25 -8.36
N GLU A 130 -6.18 18.50 -8.28
CA GLU A 130 -7.10 19.07 -9.27
C GLU A 130 -6.42 19.28 -10.62
N ILE A 131 -5.16 19.75 -10.61
CA ILE A 131 -4.39 20.02 -11.83
C ILE A 131 -3.98 18.71 -12.50
N ALA A 132 -3.54 17.73 -11.70
CA ALA A 132 -3.14 16.41 -12.19
C ALA A 132 -4.32 15.56 -12.65
N GLY A 133 -5.54 15.80 -12.14
CA GLY A 133 -6.75 15.09 -12.56
C GLY A 133 -6.98 13.73 -11.89
N VAL A 134 -6.31 13.47 -10.76
CA VAL A 134 -6.31 12.15 -10.07
C VAL A 134 -7.16 12.11 -8.79
N GLY A 135 -8.13 13.03 -8.66
CA GLY A 135 -9.02 13.16 -7.51
C GLY A 135 -10.21 12.18 -7.52
N ASP A 136 -9.92 10.87 -7.53
CA ASP A 136 -10.96 9.83 -7.42
C ASP A 136 -11.76 9.98 -6.11
N THR A 137 -13.06 9.68 -6.19
CA THR A 137 -14.04 9.77 -5.09
C THR A 137 -14.64 8.43 -4.70
N GLY A 138 -14.12 7.35 -5.29
CA GLY A 138 -14.37 5.98 -4.86
C GLY A 138 -13.94 5.76 -3.41
N TYR A 139 -14.45 4.67 -2.82
CA TYR A 139 -13.94 4.24 -1.51
C TYR A 139 -12.63 3.50 -1.75
N GLY A 140 -11.52 4.24 -1.76
CA GLY A 140 -10.19 3.78 -2.11
C GLY A 140 -9.66 2.75 -1.12
N MET A 141 -9.10 1.66 -1.65
CA MET A 141 -8.59 0.54 -0.88
C MET A 141 -7.07 0.41 -1.01
N GLY A 142 -6.57 0.32 -2.24
CA GLY A 142 -5.14 0.22 -2.54
C GLY A 142 -4.83 0.80 -3.92
N CYS A 143 -3.55 1.00 -4.21
CA CYS A 143 -3.09 1.51 -5.50
C CYS A 143 -1.77 0.84 -5.89
N ALA A 144 -1.47 0.85 -7.18
CA ALA A 144 -0.19 0.41 -7.73
C ALA A 144 0.27 1.42 -8.80
N ILE A 145 1.59 1.53 -8.91
CA ILE A 145 2.28 2.42 -9.83
C ILE A 145 3.12 1.58 -10.79
N ALA A 146 3.05 1.89 -12.08
CA ALA A 146 3.84 1.26 -13.12
C ALA A 146 3.83 2.12 -14.38
N ASP A 147 4.87 2.04 -15.20
CA ASP A 147 4.84 2.49 -16.59
C ASP A 147 4.25 1.33 -17.42
N TYR A 148 2.93 1.34 -17.66
CA TYR A 148 2.26 0.16 -18.27
C TYR A 148 2.39 0.13 -19.80
N ASP A 149 2.60 1.27 -20.44
CA ASP A 149 2.73 1.40 -21.90
C ASP A 149 4.16 1.66 -22.38
N ASN A 150 5.14 1.59 -21.47
CA ASN A 150 6.57 1.74 -21.71
C ASN A 150 6.93 3.12 -22.32
N ASP A 151 6.22 4.17 -21.93
CA ASP A 151 6.46 5.53 -22.41
C ASP A 151 7.46 6.32 -21.55
N GLY A 152 7.81 5.79 -20.37
CA GLY A 152 8.76 6.36 -19.42
C GLY A 152 8.12 7.19 -18.31
N ASP A 153 6.79 7.35 -18.31
CA ASP A 153 6.04 8.03 -17.27
C ASP A 153 5.29 7.02 -16.38
N GLN A 154 5.21 7.29 -15.07
CA GLN A 154 4.58 6.36 -14.14
C GLN A 154 3.06 6.57 -14.08
N ASP A 155 2.31 5.50 -14.38
CA ASP A 155 0.84 5.43 -14.34
C ASP A 155 0.31 4.96 -12.99
N LEU A 156 -0.98 5.19 -12.75
CA LEU A 156 -1.61 4.98 -11.44
C LEU A 156 -2.89 4.16 -11.57
N TYR A 157 -2.90 2.95 -11.00
CA TYR A 157 -4.10 2.14 -10.83
C TYR A 157 -4.62 2.22 -9.40
N VAL A 158 -5.94 2.44 -9.24
CA VAL A 158 -6.63 2.57 -7.95
C VAL A 158 -7.70 1.49 -7.82
N THR A 159 -7.60 0.72 -6.75
CA THR A 159 -8.62 -0.26 -6.34
C THR A 159 -9.62 0.37 -5.38
N ASN A 160 -10.89 0.06 -5.60
CA ASN A 160 -12.01 0.64 -4.87
C ASN A 160 -12.97 -0.42 -4.35
N PHE A 161 -13.81 -0.04 -3.38
CA PHE A 161 -15.11 -0.69 -3.28
C PHE A 161 -15.95 -0.31 -4.50
N ARG A 162 -16.05 -1.24 -5.46
CA ARG A 162 -16.69 -1.10 -6.78
C ARG A 162 -15.73 -0.60 -7.84
N ALA A 163 -16.06 0.48 -8.54
CA ALA A 163 -15.38 0.86 -9.76
C ALA A 163 -13.93 1.24 -9.48
N ASN A 164 -13.00 0.39 -9.91
CA ASN A 164 -11.58 0.72 -9.96
C ASN A 164 -11.34 1.84 -10.98
N VAL A 165 -10.21 2.52 -10.87
CA VAL A 165 -9.83 3.61 -11.78
C VAL A 165 -8.39 3.40 -12.24
N PHE A 166 -8.12 3.62 -13.52
CA PHE A 166 -6.78 3.58 -14.10
C PHE A 166 -6.45 4.89 -14.81
N TYR A 167 -5.39 5.53 -14.35
CA TYR A 167 -4.91 6.81 -14.84
C TYR A 167 -3.60 6.61 -15.62
N ARG A 168 -3.60 6.97 -16.90
CA ARG A 168 -2.36 7.12 -17.68
C ARG A 168 -1.75 8.49 -17.45
N ASN A 169 -0.47 8.55 -17.16
CA ASN A 169 0.29 9.80 -17.09
C ASN A 169 0.50 10.37 -18.50
N ASN A 170 0.30 11.67 -18.69
CA ASN A 170 0.46 12.29 -20.01
C ASN A 170 1.87 12.88 -20.23
N GLY A 171 2.78 12.75 -19.26
CA GLY A 171 4.14 13.28 -19.31
C GLY A 171 4.23 14.81 -19.14
N ASP A 172 3.11 15.46 -18.81
CA ASP A 172 3.00 16.91 -18.60
C ASP A 172 2.50 17.29 -17.21
N GLY A 173 2.55 16.34 -16.27
CA GLY A 173 2.05 16.47 -14.90
C GLY A 173 0.53 16.30 -14.79
N THR A 174 -0.13 15.83 -15.84
CA THR A 174 -1.56 15.50 -15.84
C THR A 174 -1.81 14.05 -16.19
N PHE A 175 -2.99 13.54 -15.80
CA PHE A 175 -3.41 12.17 -16.05
C PHE A 175 -4.70 12.11 -16.86
N THR A 176 -4.85 11.04 -17.62
CA THR A 176 -6.09 10.67 -18.32
C THR A 176 -6.68 9.41 -17.69
N ASP A 177 -7.95 9.44 -17.31
CA ASP A 177 -8.68 8.23 -16.92
C ASP A 177 -8.93 7.35 -18.16
N ILE A 178 -8.19 6.25 -18.24
CA ILE A 178 -8.25 5.26 -19.32
C ILE A 178 -9.00 3.99 -18.92
N THR A 179 -9.66 3.97 -17.75
CA THR A 179 -10.28 2.77 -17.15
C THR A 179 -11.14 1.96 -18.13
N GLN A 180 -11.99 2.66 -18.89
CA GLN A 180 -12.89 2.03 -19.86
C GLN A 180 -12.18 1.60 -21.13
N GLU A 181 -11.22 2.39 -21.59
CA GLU A 181 -10.42 2.10 -22.79
C GLU A 181 -9.53 0.88 -22.56
N ALA A 182 -8.85 0.83 -21.41
CA ALA A 182 -7.97 -0.26 -21.02
C ALA A 182 -8.72 -1.55 -20.62
N GLY A 183 -10.02 -1.47 -20.31
CA GLY A 183 -10.83 -2.66 -19.99
C GLY A 183 -10.65 -3.22 -18.57
N VAL A 184 -10.12 -2.42 -17.64
CA VAL A 184 -9.71 -2.83 -16.28
C VAL A 184 -10.62 -2.27 -15.16
N GLY A 185 -11.78 -1.72 -15.52
CA GLY A 185 -12.74 -1.10 -14.60
C GLY A 185 -13.73 -2.04 -13.94
N ASP A 186 -13.29 -3.19 -13.42
CA ASP A 186 -14.21 -4.08 -12.71
C ASP A 186 -14.81 -3.41 -11.46
N THR A 187 -15.92 -3.98 -10.99
CA THR A 187 -16.74 -3.40 -9.92
C THR A 187 -16.82 -4.31 -8.69
N LEU A 188 -15.83 -5.20 -8.55
CA LEU A 188 -15.71 -6.04 -7.37
C LEU A 188 -15.33 -5.19 -6.15
N TRP A 189 -15.25 -5.82 -4.98
CA TRP A 189 -14.56 -5.20 -3.87
C TRP A 189 -13.08 -5.49 -4.00
N SER A 190 -12.39 -4.61 -4.71
CA SER A 190 -10.96 -4.70 -4.95
C SER A 190 -10.20 -4.10 -3.77
N THR A 191 -9.19 -4.80 -3.25
CA THR A 191 -8.49 -4.39 -2.03
C THR A 191 -7.02 -4.04 -2.21
N SER A 192 -6.38 -4.65 -3.20
CA SER A 192 -4.97 -4.48 -3.49
C SER A 192 -4.72 -4.81 -4.95
N CYS A 193 -3.61 -4.35 -5.51
CA CYS A 193 -3.21 -4.66 -6.87
C CYS A 193 -1.69 -4.59 -6.99
N THR A 194 -1.16 -5.20 -8.05
CA THR A 194 0.26 -5.11 -8.40
C THR A 194 0.42 -5.28 -9.90
N PHE A 195 1.43 -4.63 -10.46
CA PHE A 195 1.88 -4.84 -11.81
C PHE A 195 3.01 -5.89 -11.85
N VAL A 196 3.02 -6.75 -12.86
CA VAL A 196 3.98 -7.84 -13.02
C VAL A 196 4.05 -8.26 -14.48
N ASP A 197 5.24 -8.52 -15.02
CA ASP A 197 5.40 -9.16 -16.34
C ASP A 197 5.38 -10.68 -16.16
N TYR A 198 4.18 -11.29 -16.10
CA TYR A 198 4.08 -12.71 -15.70
C TYR A 198 4.48 -13.68 -16.81
N ASP A 199 4.46 -13.24 -18.07
CA ASP A 199 4.76 -14.05 -19.24
C ASP A 199 6.05 -13.66 -19.97
N ASN A 200 6.79 -12.67 -19.47
CA ASN A 200 8.07 -12.18 -19.97
C ASN A 200 7.99 -11.58 -21.39
N ASP A 201 6.90 -10.88 -21.70
CA ASP A 201 6.72 -10.22 -22.99
C ASP A 201 7.21 -8.76 -23.00
N GLY A 202 7.58 -8.22 -21.84
CA GLY A 202 8.07 -6.87 -21.65
C GLY A 202 6.98 -5.82 -21.43
N PHE A 203 5.71 -6.22 -21.29
CA PHE A 203 4.61 -5.36 -20.88
C PHE A 203 4.13 -5.79 -19.49
N LEU A 204 3.95 -4.82 -18.59
CA LEU A 204 3.48 -5.13 -17.26
C LEU A 204 1.99 -5.47 -17.29
N ASP A 205 1.67 -6.69 -16.85
CA ASP A 205 0.32 -7.17 -16.60
C ASP A 205 -0.19 -6.69 -15.24
N LEU A 206 -1.50 -6.77 -15.01
CA LEU A 206 -2.14 -6.28 -13.79
C LEU A 206 -2.85 -7.40 -13.03
N TYR A 207 -2.47 -7.60 -11.77
CA TYR A 207 -3.19 -8.48 -10.83
C TYR A 207 -3.95 -7.64 -9.81
N VAL A 208 -5.24 -7.94 -9.61
CA VAL A 208 -6.15 -7.23 -8.71
C VAL A 208 -6.78 -8.20 -7.71
N ASP A 209 -6.47 -8.02 -6.44
CA ASP A 209 -7.08 -8.75 -5.32
C ASP A 209 -8.53 -8.33 -5.13
N SER A 210 -9.41 -9.30 -4.91
CA SER A 210 -10.81 -9.11 -4.59
C SER A 210 -11.20 -9.84 -3.32
N TYR A 211 -12.04 -9.21 -2.50
CA TYR A 211 -12.27 -9.69 -1.14
C TYR A 211 -13.52 -10.57 -0.97
N VAL A 212 -14.71 -9.97 -0.88
CA VAL A 212 -15.96 -10.74 -0.67
C VAL A 212 -17.13 -10.13 -1.43
N ASP A 213 -18.16 -10.94 -1.68
CA ASP A 213 -19.43 -10.52 -2.26
C ASP A 213 -20.28 -9.73 -1.24
N TYR A 214 -19.90 -8.47 -1.04
CA TYR A 214 -20.61 -7.54 -0.16
C TYR A 214 -21.30 -6.43 -0.94
N SER A 215 -22.48 -6.05 -0.46
CA SER A 215 -23.15 -4.80 -0.82
C SER A 215 -23.97 -4.31 0.37
N PHE A 216 -24.34 -3.03 0.39
CA PHE A 216 -25.21 -2.49 1.46
C PHE A 216 -26.55 -3.22 1.56
N ALA A 217 -27.06 -3.77 0.46
CA ALA A 217 -28.28 -4.59 0.45
C ALA A 217 -28.09 -5.98 1.09
N LYS A 218 -26.85 -6.49 1.10
CA LYS A 218 -26.45 -7.76 1.72
C LYS A 218 -25.90 -7.59 3.15
N ASP A 219 -25.86 -6.36 3.68
CA ASP A 219 -25.28 -6.05 4.99
C ASP A 219 -25.90 -6.90 6.11
N LYS A 220 -25.03 -7.44 6.95
CA LYS A 220 -25.40 -8.26 8.11
C LYS A 220 -25.15 -7.52 9.42
N LYS A 221 -26.05 -7.77 10.37
CA LYS A 221 -25.87 -7.30 11.76
C LYS A 221 -25.12 -8.33 12.60
N CYS A 222 -23.80 -8.27 12.56
CA CYS A 222 -22.92 -9.10 13.35
C CYS A 222 -22.72 -8.59 14.79
N THR A 223 -22.45 -9.53 15.70
CA THR A 223 -22.14 -9.26 17.11
C THR A 223 -20.99 -10.15 17.57
N HIS A 224 -20.15 -9.64 18.46
CA HIS A 224 -19.14 -10.41 19.15
C HIS A 224 -19.47 -10.43 20.65
N ARG A 225 -19.69 -11.62 21.23
CA ARG A 225 -20.11 -11.77 22.63
C ARG A 225 -21.35 -10.94 23.02
N GLY A 226 -22.31 -10.84 22.12
CA GLY A 226 -23.55 -10.08 22.31
C GLY A 226 -23.43 -8.56 22.13
N ILE A 227 -22.25 -8.05 21.78
CA ILE A 227 -22.01 -6.63 21.51
C ILE A 227 -21.93 -6.41 19.99
N ARG A 228 -22.55 -5.34 19.48
CA ARG A 228 -22.46 -4.96 18.06
C ARG A 228 -20.99 -4.86 17.64
N SER A 229 -20.65 -5.52 16.54
CA SER A 229 -19.31 -5.49 15.96
C SER A 229 -19.40 -5.56 14.44
N TYR A 230 -18.27 -5.36 13.77
CA TYR A 230 -18.10 -5.67 12.36
C TYR A 230 -18.24 -7.17 12.12
N CYS A 231 -18.58 -7.54 10.89
CA CYS A 231 -18.73 -8.94 10.53
C CYS A 231 -17.38 -9.62 10.37
N ASP A 232 -17.33 -10.90 10.72
CA ASP A 232 -16.20 -11.76 10.39
C ASP A 232 -16.15 -11.97 8.86
N PRO A 233 -14.96 -12.10 8.25
CA PRO A 233 -14.83 -12.43 6.84
C PRO A 233 -15.71 -13.61 6.39
N ASP A 234 -15.94 -14.61 7.23
CA ASP A 234 -16.74 -15.81 6.92
C ASP A 234 -18.25 -15.55 6.81
N GLU A 235 -18.70 -14.35 7.16
CA GLU A 235 -20.08 -13.94 6.94
C GLU A 235 -20.40 -13.67 5.47
N TYR A 236 -19.40 -13.45 4.62
CA TYR A 236 -19.61 -13.19 3.20
C TYR A 236 -18.87 -14.21 2.34
N PRO A 237 -19.48 -14.67 1.22
CA PRO A 237 -18.77 -15.49 0.25
C PRO A 237 -17.57 -14.75 -0.32
N GLY A 238 -16.46 -15.45 -0.51
CA GLY A 238 -15.33 -14.94 -1.26
C GLY A 238 -15.68 -14.65 -2.73
N ILE A 239 -14.82 -13.88 -3.39
CA ILE A 239 -14.88 -13.58 -4.82
C ILE A 239 -13.50 -13.77 -5.45
N PRO A 240 -13.42 -14.07 -6.76
CA PRO A 240 -12.15 -14.28 -7.42
C PRO A 240 -11.39 -12.97 -7.60
N ASP A 241 -10.08 -13.02 -7.39
CA ASP A 241 -9.13 -12.03 -7.90
C ASP A 241 -9.16 -12.01 -9.43
N VAL A 242 -8.59 -10.96 -10.02
CA VAL A 242 -8.55 -10.77 -11.47
C VAL A 242 -7.11 -10.61 -11.94
N LEU A 243 -6.72 -11.40 -12.93
CA LEU A 243 -5.48 -11.20 -13.69
C LEU A 243 -5.83 -10.70 -15.08
N TYR A 244 -5.25 -9.56 -15.42
CA TYR A 244 -5.35 -8.87 -16.70
C TYR A 244 -4.00 -8.96 -17.42
N HIS A 245 -3.99 -9.55 -18.60
CA HIS A 245 -2.83 -9.53 -19.50
C HIS A 245 -2.79 -8.22 -20.27
N ASN A 246 -1.64 -7.56 -20.34
CA ASN A 246 -1.47 -6.34 -21.14
C ASN A 246 -1.27 -6.72 -22.60
N ASP A 247 -2.17 -6.28 -23.48
CA ASP A 247 -2.15 -6.67 -24.91
C ASP A 247 -1.11 -5.87 -25.73
N GLY A 248 -0.39 -4.93 -25.10
CA GLY A 248 0.65 -4.11 -25.73
C GLY A 248 0.13 -3.00 -26.65
N ASP A 249 -1.19 -2.77 -26.66
CA ASP A 249 -1.86 -1.76 -27.46
C ASP A 249 -2.66 -0.73 -26.63
N GLY A 250 -2.39 -0.68 -25.32
CA GLY A 250 -3.09 0.15 -24.34
C GLY A 250 -4.30 -0.53 -23.71
N THR A 251 -4.62 -1.77 -24.10
CA THR A 251 -5.74 -2.54 -23.56
C THR A 251 -5.29 -3.79 -22.80
N PHE A 252 -6.20 -4.31 -21.98
CA PHE A 252 -5.96 -5.52 -21.21
C PHE A 252 -7.02 -6.60 -21.44
N THR A 253 -6.59 -7.85 -21.46
CA THR A 253 -7.45 -9.03 -21.55
C THR A 253 -7.53 -9.73 -20.20
N ASN A 254 -8.74 -9.98 -19.70
CA ASN A 254 -8.93 -10.79 -18.48
C ASN A 254 -8.57 -12.26 -18.75
N VAL A 255 -7.42 -12.70 -18.23
CA VAL A 255 -6.88 -14.05 -18.39
C VAL A 255 -7.01 -14.91 -17.13
N THR A 256 -7.68 -14.42 -16.08
CA THR A 256 -7.84 -15.10 -14.77
C THR A 256 -8.10 -16.61 -14.87
N LYS A 257 -9.00 -17.03 -15.77
CA LYS A 257 -9.34 -18.45 -15.95
C LYS A 257 -8.32 -19.20 -16.81
N SER A 258 -7.86 -18.62 -17.90
CA SER A 258 -6.90 -19.25 -18.82
C SER A 258 -5.52 -19.40 -18.19
N ALA A 259 -5.11 -18.43 -17.35
CA ALA A 259 -3.88 -18.47 -16.56
C ALA A 259 -3.95 -19.42 -15.35
N GLY A 260 -5.14 -19.96 -15.02
CA GLY A 260 -5.30 -20.94 -13.95
C GLY A 260 -5.30 -20.37 -12.53
N VAL A 261 -5.43 -19.05 -12.37
CA VAL A 261 -5.46 -18.36 -11.06
C VAL A 261 -6.88 -18.12 -10.53
N TYR A 262 -7.91 -18.53 -11.27
CA TYR A 262 -9.31 -18.38 -10.86
C TYR A 262 -9.65 -19.17 -9.59
N ASN A 263 -9.97 -18.45 -8.51
CA ASN A 263 -10.49 -19.02 -7.27
C ASN A 263 -11.82 -18.34 -6.87
N PRO A 264 -12.99 -18.96 -7.08
CA PRO A 264 -14.28 -18.34 -6.78
C PRO A 264 -14.57 -18.17 -5.28
N LEU A 265 -13.71 -18.69 -4.42
CA LEU A 265 -13.81 -18.60 -2.96
C LEU A 265 -12.66 -17.77 -2.37
N GLY A 266 -11.95 -17.00 -3.21
CA GLY A 266 -10.87 -16.11 -2.80
C GLY A 266 -11.34 -15.02 -1.82
N LYS A 267 -10.45 -14.62 -0.92
CA LYS A 267 -10.65 -13.49 0.01
C LYS A 267 -9.37 -12.66 0.06
N GLY A 268 -8.96 -12.14 -1.09
CA GLY A 268 -7.75 -11.32 -1.24
C GLY A 268 -7.85 -10.05 -0.40
N LEU A 269 -6.75 -9.67 0.24
CA LEU A 269 -6.63 -8.44 1.05
C LEU A 269 -5.32 -7.71 0.78
N GLY A 270 -4.40 -8.31 0.06
CA GLY A 270 -3.04 -7.84 -0.12
C GLY A 270 -2.29 -8.76 -1.08
N VAL A 271 -1.75 -8.17 -2.13
CA VAL A 271 -0.85 -8.83 -3.07
C VAL A 271 0.52 -8.16 -3.00
N VAL A 272 1.57 -8.95 -3.13
CA VAL A 272 2.94 -8.47 -3.28
C VAL A 272 3.57 -9.24 -4.43
N CYS A 273 4.10 -8.53 -5.41
CA CYS A 273 4.94 -9.10 -6.44
C CYS A 273 6.41 -9.06 -6.00
N GLY A 274 7.17 -10.09 -6.37
CA GLY A 274 8.62 -10.14 -6.19
C GLY A 274 9.24 -10.69 -7.46
N ASP A 275 9.42 -9.80 -8.43
CA ASP A 275 10.16 -10.07 -9.67
C ASP A 275 11.57 -9.46 -9.53
N TYR A 276 12.61 -10.24 -9.84
CA TYR A 276 14.02 -9.93 -9.54
C TYR A 276 15.00 -10.29 -10.66
#